data_AF-A0A529NG23-F1
#
_entry.id   AF-A0A529NG23-F1
#
_cell.length_a   1.000
_cell.length_b   1.000
_cell.length_c   1.000
_cell.angle_alpha   90.00
_cell.angle_beta   90.00
_cell.angle_gamma   90.00
#
_symmetry.space_group_name_H-M   'P 1'
#
loop_
_entity.id
_entity.type
_entity.pdbx_description
1 polymer ?
#
loop_
_entity_poly.entity_id
_entity_poly.type
_entity_poly.pdbx_seq_one_letter_code
_entity_poly.pdbx_strand_id
1 'polypeptide(L)' 'MVWRETGIMDERLRFVVDCLADEETMSELCAAYGISRKTGYKWLGRYRA' A
#
# COMPACT_ATOMS: atom_id res chain seq x y z
N MET A 1 13.03 -6.88 -6.59
CA MET A 1 13.59 -6.98 -5.22
C MET A 1 12.97 -8.20 -4.58
N VAL A 2 13.82 -9.06 -4.00
CA VAL A 2 13.48 -10.36 -3.42
C VAL A 2 13.03 -10.08 -1.99
N TRP A 3 11.74 -9.90 -1.78
CA TRP A 3 11.25 -9.43 -0.48
C TRP A 3 11.04 -10.62 0.46
N ARG A 4 11.79 -10.64 1.56
CA ARG A 4 11.57 -11.50 2.74
C ARG A 4 11.83 -10.69 4.00
N GLU A 5 10.79 -10.09 4.56
CA GLU A 5 10.64 -9.69 5.97
C GLU A 5 9.13 -9.69 6.27
N THR A 6 8.67 -10.75 6.92
CA THR A 6 7.26 -11.18 7.01
C THR A 6 6.32 -10.24 7.77
N GLY A 7 6.81 -9.16 8.39
CA GLY A 7 5.97 -8.17 9.09
C GLY A 7 5.64 -6.91 8.27
N ILE A 8 6.65 -6.30 7.64
CA ILE A 8 6.48 -5.10 6.80
C ILE A 8 5.81 -5.46 5.46
N MET A 9 5.99 -6.70 5.00
CA MET A 9 5.31 -7.21 3.81
C MET A 9 3.79 -7.24 4.02
N ASP A 10 3.33 -7.63 5.20
CA ASP A 10 1.91 -7.71 5.52
C ASP A 10 1.25 -6.33 5.45
N GLU A 11 1.85 -5.31 6.06
CA GLU A 11 1.29 -3.97 6.08
C GLU A 11 1.26 -3.31 4.69
N ARG A 12 2.28 -3.56 3.87
CA ARG A 12 2.28 -3.13 2.46
C ARG A 12 1.21 -3.83 1.63
N LEU A 13 1.05 -5.13 1.82
CA LEU A 13 0.05 -5.91 1.09
C LEU A 13 -1.35 -5.49 1.54
N ARG A 14 -1.56 -5.28 2.84
CA ARG A 14 -2.81 -4.76 3.42
C ARG A 14 -3.19 -3.42 2.80
N PHE A 15 -2.25 -2.46 2.76
CA PHE A 15 -2.48 -1.18 2.08
C PHE A 15 -2.91 -1.34 0.62
N VAL A 16 -2.28 -2.26 -0.12
CA VAL A 16 -2.63 -2.52 -1.52
C VAL A 16 -4.01 -3.16 -1.64
N VAL A 17 -4.36 -4.10 -0.77
CA VAL A 17 -5.69 -4.72 -0.74
C VAL A 17 -6.76 -3.68 -0.47
N ASP A 18 -6.56 -2.79 0.51
CA ASP A 18 -7.51 -1.72 0.83
C ASP A 18 -7.63 -0.72 -0.35
N CYS A 19 -6.51 -0.39 -1.01
CA CYS A 19 -6.53 0.39 -2.25
C CYS A 19 -7.30 -0.29 -3.40
N LEU A 20 -7.40 -1.62 -3.42
CA LEU A 20 -8.14 -2.37 -4.45
C LEU A 20 -9.62 -2.53 -4.09
N ALA A 21 -9.98 -2.44 -2.81
CA ALA A 21 -11.36 -2.40 -2.36
C ALA A 21 -12.08 -1.11 -2.78
N ASP A 22 -11.32 -0.02 -3.01
CA ASP A 22 -11.82 1.28 -3.48
C ASP A 22 -12.88 1.91 -2.54
N GLU A 23 -12.85 1.51 -1.26
CA GLU A 23 -13.77 2.02 -0.22
C GLU A 23 -13.32 3.38 0.34
N GLU A 24 -12.01 3.62 0.37
CA GLU A 24 -11.39 4.86 0.85
C GLU A 24 -10.51 5.48 -0.24
N THR A 25 -10.39 6.81 -0.24
CA THR A 25 -9.50 7.49 -1.17
C THR A 25 -8.04 7.21 -0.83
N MET A 26 -7.15 7.34 -1.83
CA MET A 26 -5.69 7.24 -1.63
C MET A 26 -5.17 8.15 -0.51
N SER A 27 -5.79 9.32 -0.31
CA SER A 27 -5.36 10.26 0.74
C SER A 27 -5.72 9.75 2.14
N GLU A 28 -6.91 9.19 2.31
CA GLU A 28 -7.39 8.62 3.58
C GLU A 28 -6.58 7.38 3.95
N LEU A 29 -6.38 6.45 3.00
CA LEU A 29 -5.55 5.27 3.20
C LEU A 29 -4.11 5.65 3.54
N CYS A 30 -3.50 6.61 2.84
CA CYS A 30 -2.14 7.04 3.15
C CYS A 30 -2.04 7.65 4.57
N ALA A 31 -3.06 8.38 5.02
CA ALA A 31 -3.10 8.93 6.36
C ALA A 31 -3.26 7.83 7.43
N ALA A 32 -4.15 6.86 7.20
CA ALA A 32 -4.38 5.73 8.09
C ALA A 32 -3.13 4.85 8.27
N TYR A 33 -2.36 4.65 7.20
CA TYR A 33 -1.13 3.86 7.20
C TYR A 33 0.13 4.69 7.53
N GLY A 34 0.00 5.99 7.80
CA GLY A 34 1.14 6.85 8.15
C GLY A 34 2.18 7.01 7.03
N ILE A 35 1.78 6.86 5.76
CA ILE A 35 2.67 6.96 4.59
C ILE A 35 2.34 8.16 3.72
N SER A 36 3.31 8.57 2.90
CA SER A 36 3.06 9.58 1.88
C SER A 36 2.27 9.00 0.70
N ARG A 37 1.45 9.83 0.03
CA ARG A 37 0.78 9.49 -1.23
C ARG A 37 1.74 8.98 -2.31
N LYS A 38 2.95 9.54 -2.40
CA LYS A 38 4.00 9.09 -3.33
C LYS A 38 4.40 7.63 -3.05
N THR A 39 4.49 7.25 -1.79
CA THR A 39 4.75 5.87 -1.37
C THR A 39 3.58 4.96 -1.74
N GLY A 40 2.35 5.39 -1.45
CA GLY A 40 1.13 4.64 -1.77
C GLY A 40 1.01 4.31 -3.26
N TYR A 41 1.12 5.32 -4.13
CA TYR A 41 1.10 5.11 -5.59
C TYR A 41 2.22 4.20 -6.08
N LYS A 42 3.42 4.29 -5.49
CA LYS A 42 4.54 3.40 -5.85
C LYS A 42 4.26 1.95 -5.47
N TRP A 43 3.62 1.70 -4.32
CA TRP A 43 3.27 0.34 -3.89
C TRP A 43 2.18 -0.24 -4.79
N LEU A 44 1.11 0.52 -5.03
CA LEU A 44 0.04 0.10 -5.94
C LEU A 44 0.54 -0.14 -7.36
N GLY A 45 1.40 0.74 -7.89
CA GLY A 45 2.00 0.57 -9.21
C GLY A 45 2.91 -0.65 -9.32
N ARG A 46 3.61 -1.03 -8.25
CA ARG A 46 4.43 -2.27 -8.21
C ARG A 46 3.59 -3.54 -8.13
N TYR A 47 2.38 -3.47 -7.59
CA TYR A 47 1.47 -4.60 -7.55
C TYR A 47 0.77 -4.82 -8.90
N ARG A 48 0.46 -3.73 -9.62
CA ARG A 48 -0.19 -3.78 -10.94
C ARG A 48 0.75 -4.06 -12.11
N ALA A 49 2.07 -4.07 -11.89
CA ALA A 49 3.10 -4.31 -12.90
C ALA A 49 3.62 -5.75 -12.82
#